data_AF-A0A0H3AFR6-F1
#
_entry.id   AF-A0A0H3AFR6-F1
#
_cell.length_a   1.000
_cell.length_b   1.000
_cell.length_c   1.000
_cell.angle_alpha   90.00
_cell.angle_beta   90.00
_cell.angle_gamma   90.00
#
_symmetry.space_group_name_H-M   'P 1'
#
loop_
_entity.id
_entity.type
_entity.pdbx_description
1 polymer ?
#
loop_
_entity_poly.entity_id
_entity_poly.type
_entity_poly.pdbx_seq_one_letter_code
_entity_poly.pdbx_strand_id
1 'polypeptide(L)'
;MLNLGEVNLMKFLRRVMLSIFLTIFSQSTLADDADLNRVAKKIKTQIEKSIKKSKKPLEGYCDVFVDLDYTHPKNAVVKKVSTLGDNELCFIAKKTIKVGNKYAYDWPERYIRVQVVSK
;
A
#
# COMPACT_ATOMS: atom_id res chain seq x y z
N MET A 1 -4.54 46.66 -29.46
CA MET A 1 -5.72 46.34 -28.63
C MET A 1 -6.20 44.96 -29.02
N LEU A 2 -6.19 43.99 -28.12
CA LEU A 2 -6.73 42.65 -28.40
C LEU A 2 -8.25 42.75 -28.50
N ASN A 3 -8.85 42.07 -29.48
CA ASN A 3 -10.31 42.07 -29.66
C ASN A 3 -10.99 41.27 -28.52
N LEU A 4 -12.22 41.67 -28.15
CA LEU A 4 -12.98 41.07 -27.03
C LEU A 4 -13.11 39.54 -27.14
N GLY A 5 -13.14 39.01 -28.37
CA GLY A 5 -13.15 37.57 -28.67
C GLY A 5 -11.86 36.83 -28.30
N GLU A 6 -10.68 37.42 -28.55
CA GLU A 6 -9.39 36.83 -28.18
C GLU A 6 -9.19 36.76 -26.67
N VAL A 7 -9.66 37.79 -25.96
CA VAL A 7 -9.63 37.82 -24.48
C VAL A 7 -10.54 36.73 -23.89
N ASN A 8 -11.70 36.49 -24.48
CA ASN A 8 -12.61 35.42 -24.06
C ASN A 8 -12.06 34.02 -24.38
N LEU A 9 -11.40 33.85 -25.53
CA LEU A 9 -10.73 32.60 -25.90
C LEU A 9 -9.56 32.29 -24.95
N MET A 10 -8.71 33.27 -24.62
CA MET A 10 -7.63 33.08 -23.63
C MET A 10 -8.17 32.73 -22.24
N LYS A 11 -9.27 33.35 -21.80
CA LYS A 11 -9.94 33.00 -20.53
C LYS A 11 -10.50 31.58 -20.55
N PHE A 12 -11.08 31.16 -21.68
CA PHE A 12 -11.60 29.81 -21.86
C PHE A 12 -10.46 28.78 -21.83
N LEU A 13 -9.39 28.99 -22.61
CA LEU A 13 -8.22 28.12 -22.61
C LEU A 13 -7.56 28.03 -21.23
N ARG A 14 -7.45 29.15 -20.51
CA ARG A 14 -6.94 29.16 -19.13
C ARG A 14 -7.81 28.35 -18.17
N ARG A 15 -9.14 28.44 -18.28
CA ARG A 15 -10.07 27.63 -17.48
C ARG A 15 -9.96 26.15 -17.81
N VAL A 16 -9.87 25.80 -19.09
CA VAL A 16 -9.69 24.41 -19.54
C VAL A 16 -8.38 23.83 -19.01
N MET A 17 -7.28 24.58 -19.13
CA MET A 17 -5.98 24.16 -18.59
C MET A 17 -6.02 23.96 -17.07
N LEU A 18 -6.68 24.86 -16.34
CA LEU A 18 -6.85 24.73 -14.89
C LEU A 18 -7.65 23.46 -14.51
N SER A 19 -8.74 23.20 -15.23
CA SER A 19 -9.56 22.00 -15.03
C SER A 19 -8.79 20.72 -15.32
N ILE A 20 -8.02 20.67 -16.41
CA ILE A 20 -7.16 19.52 -16.74
C ILE A 20 -6.12 19.30 -15.63
N PHE A 21 -5.47 20.36 -15.16
CA PHE A 21 -4.48 20.28 -14.09
C PHE A 21 -5.10 19.65 -12.83
N LEU A 22 -6.28 20.12 -12.39
CA LEU A 22 -6.98 19.60 -11.22
C LEU A 22 -7.33 18.11 -11.34
N THR A 23 -7.70 17.63 -12.53
CA THR A 23 -8.06 16.22 -12.75
C THR A 23 -6.87 15.24 -12.72
N ILE A 24 -5.65 15.71 -12.99
CA ILE A 24 -4.46 14.84 -13.01
C ILE A 24 -3.98 14.54 -11.58
N PHE A 25 -4.11 15.49 -10.65
CA PHE A 25 -3.68 15.31 -9.25
C PHE A 25 -4.69 14.57 -8.37
N SER A 26 -5.90 14.30 -8.86
CA SER A 26 -6.93 13.59 -8.09
C SER A 26 -6.76 12.06 -8.02
N GLN A 27 -5.67 11.49 -8.55
CA GLN A 27 -5.42 10.06 -8.40
C GLN A 27 -4.90 9.74 -7.00
N SER A 28 -5.82 9.41 -6.10
CA SER A 28 -5.49 8.80 -4.81
C SER A 28 -5.15 7.32 -5.01
N THR A 29 -3.88 6.99 -5.20
CA THR A 29 -3.43 5.61 -5.07
C THR A 29 -3.23 5.31 -3.58
N LEU A 30 -3.87 4.25 -3.09
CA LEU A 30 -3.54 3.69 -1.78
C LEU A 30 -2.19 3.01 -1.93
N ALA A 31 -1.11 3.71 -1.57
CA ALA A 31 0.24 3.17 -1.63
C ALA A 31 0.33 1.89 -0.77
N ASP A 32 0.88 0.84 -1.37
CA ASP A 32 1.26 -0.38 -0.67
C ASP A 32 2.74 -0.25 -0.31
N ASP A 33 3.07 -0.34 0.98
CA ASP A 33 4.45 -0.14 1.43
C ASP A 33 5.39 -1.20 0.84
N ALA A 34 4.85 -2.34 0.35
CA ALA A 34 5.62 -3.34 -0.36
C ALA A 34 6.32 -2.83 -1.64
N ASP A 35 5.91 -1.69 -2.18
CA ASP A 35 6.53 -1.10 -3.39
C ASP A 35 7.85 -0.40 -3.08
N LEU A 36 8.00 0.15 -1.87
CA LEU A 36 9.16 0.96 -1.46
C LEU A 36 9.97 0.31 -0.34
N ASN A 37 9.33 -0.47 0.53
CA ASN A 37 9.94 -1.06 1.71
C ASN A 37 10.25 -2.56 1.50
N ARG A 38 11.53 -2.92 1.63
CA ARG A 38 12.02 -4.31 1.49
C ARG A 38 11.41 -5.29 2.49
N VAL A 39 11.18 -4.87 3.73
CA VAL A 39 10.53 -5.67 4.78
C VAL A 39 9.08 -5.92 4.41
N ALA A 40 8.35 -4.87 4.02
CA ALA A 40 6.97 -4.97 3.56
C ALA A 40 6.84 -5.92 2.36
N LYS A 41 7.72 -5.79 1.35
CA LYS A 41 7.77 -6.69 0.19
C LYS A 41 7.98 -8.15 0.57
N LYS A 42 8.89 -8.41 1.53
CA LYS A 42 9.18 -9.75 2.02
C LYS A 42 7.98 -10.35 2.77
N ILE A 43 7.30 -9.55 3.60
CA ILE A 43 6.08 -9.94 4.30
C ILE A 43 4.96 -10.26 3.30
N LYS A 44 4.72 -9.37 2.32
CA LYS A 44 3.73 -9.57 1.25
C LYS A 44 3.94 -10.90 0.54
N THR A 45 5.18 -11.15 0.11
CA THR A 45 5.56 -12.39 -0.58
C THR A 45 5.32 -13.64 0.29
N GLN A 46 5.56 -13.56 1.60
CA GLN A 46 5.29 -14.67 2.52
C GLN A 46 3.79 -14.98 2.61
N ILE A 47 2.97 -13.93 2.74
CA ILE A 47 1.51 -14.06 2.86
C ILE A 47 0.92 -14.60 1.56
N GLU A 48 1.29 -14.06 0.41
CA GLU A 48 0.82 -14.54 -0.90
C GLU A 48 1.18 -16.02 -1.12
N LYS A 49 2.39 -16.44 -0.70
CA LYS A 49 2.78 -17.87 -0.75
C LYS A 49 1.92 -18.75 0.16
N SER A 50 1.52 -18.25 1.33
CA SER A 50 0.62 -18.98 2.23
C SER A 50 -0.80 -19.07 1.66
N ILE A 51 -1.32 -17.99 1.09
CA ILE A 51 -2.64 -17.94 0.44
C ILE A 51 -2.69 -18.92 -0.74
N LYS A 52 -1.67 -18.95 -1.59
CA LYS A 52 -1.55 -19.89 -2.73
C LYS A 52 -1.54 -21.37 -2.32
N LYS A 53 -1.22 -21.68 -1.06
CA LYS A 53 -1.25 -23.05 -0.51
C LYS A 53 -2.61 -23.40 0.11
N SER A 54 -3.57 -22.49 0.12
CA SER A 54 -4.94 -22.78 0.56
C SER A 54 -5.56 -23.86 -0.32
N LYS A 55 -6.33 -24.77 0.30
CA LYS A 55 -7.04 -25.84 -0.42
C LYS A 55 -8.20 -25.33 -1.27
N LYS A 56 -8.74 -24.15 -0.92
CA LYS A 56 -9.84 -23.51 -1.63
C LYS A 56 -9.38 -22.20 -2.25
N PRO A 57 -9.90 -21.84 -3.44
CA PRO A 57 -9.71 -20.51 -3.98
C PRO A 57 -10.28 -19.49 -2.97
N LEU A 58 -9.49 -18.47 -2.70
CA LEU A 58 -9.88 -17.37 -1.83
C LEU A 58 -10.00 -16.14 -2.71
N GLU A 59 -11.06 -15.37 -2.52
CA GLU A 59 -11.32 -14.14 -3.26
C GLU A 59 -11.37 -12.97 -2.28
N GLY A 60 -10.98 -11.79 -2.78
CA GLY A 60 -11.03 -10.54 -2.04
C GLY A 60 -9.66 -9.99 -1.68
N TYR A 61 -9.59 -9.23 -0.60
CA TYR A 61 -8.39 -8.54 -0.16
C TYR A 61 -8.17 -8.61 1.36
N CYS A 62 -6.93 -8.42 1.77
CA CYS A 62 -6.61 -8.14 3.15
C CYS A 62 -5.52 -7.09 3.25
N ASP A 63 -5.79 -6.03 4.00
CA ASP A 63 -4.79 -5.09 4.47
C ASP A 63 -4.16 -5.63 5.76
N VAL A 64 -2.84 -5.70 5.78
CA VAL A 64 -2.05 -6.22 6.90
C VAL A 64 -1.17 -5.11 7.43
N PHE A 65 -1.32 -4.83 8.71
CA PHE A 65 -0.62 -3.78 9.41
C PHE A 65 0.36 -4.40 10.39
N VAL A 66 1.64 -4.08 10.27
CA VAL A 66 2.71 -4.68 11.07
C VAL A 66 3.47 -3.60 11.82
N ASP A 67 3.42 -3.68 13.15
CA ASP A 67 4.25 -2.85 14.03
C ASP A 67 5.62 -3.51 14.18
N LEU A 68 6.68 -2.75 13.88
CA LEU A 68 8.06 -3.21 13.93
C LEU A 68 8.85 -2.48 15.02
N ASP A 69 9.69 -3.24 15.72
CA ASP A 69 10.67 -2.75 16.70
C ASP A 69 12.08 -2.81 16.10
N TYR A 70 12.75 -1.65 16.12
CA TYR A 70 14.08 -1.44 15.55
C TYR A 70 15.17 -1.32 16.62
N THR A 71 14.87 -1.65 17.88
CA THR A 71 15.86 -1.65 18.98
C THR A 71 17.06 -2.57 18.67
N HIS A 72 16.89 -3.56 17.78
CA HIS A 72 17.98 -4.42 17.33
C HIS A 72 18.62 -3.84 16.06
N PRO A 73 19.95 -3.57 16.05
CA PRO A 73 20.60 -2.82 14.98
C PRO A 73 20.58 -3.51 13.60
N LYS A 74 20.39 -4.83 13.56
CA LYS A 74 20.40 -5.61 12.30
C LYS A 74 19.03 -6.10 11.83
N ASN A 75 18.01 -6.05 12.69
CA ASN A 75 16.72 -6.65 12.39
C ASN A 75 15.56 -5.85 12.98
N ALA A 76 14.53 -5.65 12.16
CA ALA A 76 13.21 -5.25 12.61
C ALA A 76 12.49 -6.46 13.21
N VAL A 77 11.91 -6.31 14.40
CA VAL A 77 11.20 -7.36 15.12
C VAL A 77 9.71 -7.07 15.13
N VAL A 78 8.89 -8.01 14.67
CA VAL A 78 7.42 -7.86 14.69
C VAL A 78 6.91 -7.80 16.13
N LYS A 79 6.24 -6.70 16.48
CA LYS A 79 5.58 -6.51 17.78
C LYS A 79 4.10 -6.83 17.73
N LYS A 80 3.43 -6.45 16.65
CA LYS A 80 1.98 -6.62 16.49
C LYS A 80 1.63 -6.80 15.02
N VAL A 81 0.58 -7.57 14.78
CA VAL A 81 -0.02 -7.74 13.46
C VAL A 81 -1.53 -7.54 13.60
N SER A 82 -2.05 -6.58 12.86
CA SER A 82 -3.50 -6.34 12.68
C SER A 82 -3.88 -6.46 11.22
N THR A 83 -5.15 -6.74 10.96
CA THR A 83 -5.65 -7.03 9.61
C THR A 83 -7.03 -6.43 9.41
N LEU A 84 -7.35 -6.03 8.18
CA LEU A 84 -8.65 -5.51 7.76
C LEU A 84 -8.99 -6.02 6.36
N GLY A 85 -10.18 -6.58 6.17
CA GLY A 85 -10.62 -7.14 4.88
C GLY A 85 -11.31 -8.50 5.06
N ASP A 86 -11.18 -9.36 4.06
CA ASP A 86 -11.82 -10.67 4.02
C ASP A 86 -11.29 -11.60 5.11
N ASN A 87 -12.22 -12.15 5.90
CA ASN A 87 -11.91 -12.88 7.12
C ASN A 87 -10.92 -14.04 6.91
N GLU A 88 -11.08 -14.83 5.84
CA GLU A 88 -10.24 -16.01 5.60
C GLU A 88 -8.85 -15.64 5.09
N LEU A 89 -8.76 -14.66 4.17
CA LEU A 89 -7.50 -14.11 3.70
C LEU A 89 -6.73 -13.47 4.84
N CYS A 90 -7.41 -12.63 5.64
CA CYS A 90 -6.82 -11.98 6.80
C CYS A 90 -6.42 -12.96 7.89
N PHE A 91 -7.16 -14.04 8.11
CA PHE A 91 -6.76 -15.09 9.03
C PHE A 91 -5.45 -15.77 8.61
N ILE A 92 -5.32 -16.12 7.33
CA ILE A 92 -4.08 -16.72 6.78
C ILE A 92 -2.92 -15.73 6.85
N ALA A 93 -3.16 -14.46 6.48
CA ALA A 93 -2.16 -13.41 6.54
C ALA A 93 -1.64 -13.22 7.97
N LYS A 94 -2.55 -13.05 8.93
CA LYS A 94 -2.21 -12.88 10.35
C LYS A 94 -1.47 -14.09 10.92
N LYS A 95 -1.83 -15.31 10.51
CA LYS A 95 -1.13 -16.54 10.93
C LYS A 95 0.26 -16.69 10.31
N THR A 96 0.49 -16.10 9.14
CA THR A 96 1.76 -16.19 8.41
C THR A 96 2.85 -15.34 9.07
N ILE A 97 2.49 -14.17 9.61
CA ILE A 97 3.42 -13.24 10.26
C ILE A 97 3.28 -13.36 11.78
N LYS A 98 4.28 -13.95 12.44
CA LYS A 98 4.26 -14.14 13.88
C LYS A 98 4.95 -12.98 14.60
N VAL A 99 4.41 -12.62 15.75
CA VAL A 99 5.12 -11.74 16.70
C VAL A 99 6.47 -12.37 17.04
N GLY A 100 7.53 -11.55 17.04
CA GLY A 100 8.92 -11.99 17.20
C GLY A 100 9.66 -12.33 15.91
N ASN A 101 8.98 -12.43 14.75
CA ASN A 101 9.65 -12.58 13.47
C ASN A 101 10.64 -11.44 13.23
N LYS A 102 11.81 -11.77 12.66
CA LYS A 102 12.91 -10.84 12.42
C LYS A 102 13.13 -10.63 10.93
N TYR A 103 13.31 -9.38 10.52
CA TYR A 103 13.56 -8.99 9.14
C TYR A 103 14.77 -8.07 9.07
N ALA A 104 15.72 -8.37 8.19
CA ALA A 104 16.74 -7.40 7.80
C ALA A 104 16.05 -6.20 7.13
N TYR A 105 16.45 -4.99 7.50
CA TYR A 105 15.86 -3.74 7.03
C TYR A 105 16.97 -2.81 6.54
N ASP A 106 16.62 -1.91 5.62
CA ASP A 106 17.54 -0.91 5.09
C ASP A 106 17.32 0.44 5.80
N TRP A 107 16.06 0.80 6.09
CA TRP A 107 15.67 2.00 6.84
C TRP A 107 14.57 1.67 7.87
N PRO A 108 14.58 2.26 9.08
CA PRO A 108 13.58 1.98 10.09
C PRO A 108 12.24 2.66 9.79
N GLU A 109 11.18 1.85 9.69
CA GLU A 109 9.79 2.28 9.52
C GLU A 109 8.90 1.57 10.54
N ARG A 110 8.50 2.31 11.59
CA ARG A 110 7.80 1.73 12.75
C ARG A 110 6.53 0.96 12.38
N TYR A 111 5.85 1.38 11.32
CA TYR A 111 4.59 0.82 10.87
C TYR A 111 4.65 0.57 9.37
N ILE A 112 4.27 -0.63 8.94
CA ILE A 112 4.12 -0.96 7.53
C ILE A 112 2.72 -1.52 7.27
N ARG A 113 2.12 -1.11 6.16
CA ARG A 113 0.87 -1.60 5.61
C ARG A 113 1.18 -2.37 4.32
N VAL A 114 0.73 -3.62 4.28
CA VAL A 114 0.83 -4.49 3.12
C VAL A 114 -0.57 -4.86 2.65
N GLN A 115 -0.87 -4.67 1.37
CA GLN A 115 -2.13 -5.13 0.79
C GLN A 115 -1.92 -6.44 0.02
N VAL A 116 -2.71 -7.46 0.35
CA VAL A 116 -2.78 -8.71 -0.42
C VAL A 116 -4.14 -8.85 -1.08
N VAL A 117 -4.14 -9.22 -2.35
CA VAL A 117 -5.35 -9.40 -3.16
C VAL A 117 -5.33 -10.80 -3.76
N SER A 118 -6.45 -11.50 -3.67
CA SER A 118 -6.65 -12.83 -4.25
C SER A 118 -7.88 -12.80 -5.16
N LYS A 119 -7.75 -13.40 -6.34
CA LYS A 119 -8.78 -13.48 -7.38
C LYS A 119 -8.81 -14.89 -7.93
#